data_AF-A0A8H5BIN3-F1
#
_entry.id   AF-A0A8H5BIN3-F1
#
_cell.length_a   1.000
_cell.length_b   1.000
_cell.length_c   1.000
_cell.angle_alpha   90.00
_cell.angle_beta   90.00
_cell.angle_gamma   90.00
#
_symmetry.space_group_name_H-M   'P 1'
#
loop_
_entity.id
_entity.type
_entity.pdbx_description
1 polymer ?
#
loop_
_entity_poly.entity_id
_entity_poly.type
_entity_poly.pdbx_seq_one_letter_code
_entity_poly.pdbx_strand_id
1 'polypeptide(L)'
;MFNIGLEDIDIAHDRVGKADINREYTSPENPRFILHDSKGFEPGSENTWNIVEEFVRDRCRTERPLKDRVHTIWLCIQTPRTGSRLMETGDQQLIKLANQSQLPVIVVFTKYDLLCNEKSKQRREKLPSEAPEIRKRSADNEAEAYLNKRVNDYADFDFKSVKWVSVSTNRQYRDAARRLEMLRMLTRVTRDCLHDVEGDLLVPWATAQQINAQQKVNYSIDEGFKKYWLDLGQNTIFEGSVLWDCVSRIHRDILVVWNFQDPEQVHLSALMRQLVLMDTFQLLSGERFCTAMVKLIEPLLIHSESQSDDILSQTSELVSIASTIAAPFGQVLGAAGIVAFAAKFLYGKYQKSSLTALCLGAYIVDLTLILHNLFMDMLTQEPPRPVTREIINDTLQKYKDSDAGRVHGLIRV
;
A
#
# COMPACT_ATOMS: atom_id res chain seq x y z
N MET A 1 3.33 10.31 3.91
CA MET A 1 2.75 8.95 3.80
C MET A 1 1.68 8.73 4.86
N PHE A 2 2.00 8.99 6.13
CA PHE A 2 1.07 8.86 7.26
C PHE A 2 0.56 10.19 7.83
N ASN A 3 1.12 11.31 7.36
CA ASN A 3 0.64 12.67 7.65
C ASN A 3 0.71 13.10 9.13
N ILE A 4 1.76 12.67 9.83
CA ILE A 4 2.10 13.15 11.18
C ILE A 4 2.81 14.50 11.06
N GLY A 5 2.40 15.47 11.88
CA GLY A 5 3.01 16.79 11.97
C GLY A 5 4.47 16.71 12.43
N LEU A 6 5.37 17.38 11.71
CA LEU A 6 6.79 17.41 12.07
C LEU A 6 7.06 18.32 13.28
N GLU A 7 6.23 19.33 13.51
CA GLU A 7 6.31 20.18 14.71
C GLU A 7 6.10 19.40 16.02
N ASP A 8 5.41 18.26 15.97
CA ASP A 8 5.09 17.48 17.17
C ASP A 8 6.23 16.56 17.62
N ILE A 9 7.20 16.28 16.73
CA ILE A 9 8.31 15.33 16.93
C ILE A 9 9.62 16.11 17.15
N ASP A 10 10.35 15.83 18.23
CA ASP A 10 11.67 16.45 18.47
C ASP A 10 12.75 15.81 17.57
N ILE A 11 12.91 16.34 16.36
CA ILE A 11 13.93 15.89 15.41
C ILE A 11 15.28 16.53 15.74
N ALA A 12 16.03 15.88 16.62
CA ALA A 12 17.39 16.28 16.96
C ALA A 12 18.42 15.74 15.95
N HIS A 13 19.19 16.63 15.32
CA HIS A 13 20.25 16.25 14.38
C HIS A 13 21.63 16.09 15.06
N ASP A 14 21.90 16.91 16.09
CA ASP A 14 23.20 17.02 16.77
C ASP A 14 23.11 16.95 18.31
N ARG A 15 21.97 16.51 18.85
CA ARG A 15 21.75 16.32 20.29
C ARG A 15 20.95 15.06 20.55
N VAL A 16 20.93 14.59 21.80
CA VAL A 16 20.01 13.54 22.23
C VAL A 16 18.59 14.07 22.08
N GLY A 17 17.78 13.42 21.24
CA GLY A 17 16.37 13.75 21.07
C GLY A 17 15.57 13.41 22.34
N LYS A 18 14.59 14.25 22.69
CA LYS A 18 13.63 13.91 23.74
C LYS A 18 12.49 13.11 23.13
N ALA A 19 12.54 11.79 23.34
CA ALA A 19 11.46 10.88 22.98
C ALA A 19 10.76 10.33 24.23
N ASP A 20 9.46 10.09 24.11
CA ASP A 20 8.62 9.38 25.08
C ASP A 20 7.81 8.32 24.33
N ILE A 21 8.12 7.06 24.58
CA ILE A 21 7.49 5.93 23.89
C ILE A 21 6.00 5.80 24.23
N ASN A 22 5.56 6.30 25.38
CA ASN A 22 4.16 6.26 25.78
C ASN A 22 3.32 7.34 25.10
N ARG A 23 3.97 8.36 24.52
CA ARG A 23 3.28 9.39 23.74
C ARG A 23 2.86 8.82 22.39
N GLU A 24 1.58 8.95 22.10
CA GLU A 24 0.99 8.57 20.81
C GLU A 24 1.08 9.74 19.83
N TYR A 25 1.89 9.59 18.79
CA TYR A 25 1.93 10.53 17.68
C TYR A 25 0.85 10.13 16.67
N THR A 26 -0.20 10.96 16.59
CA THR A 26 -1.36 10.76 15.72
C THR A 26 -1.59 11.98 14.85
N SER A 27 -2.42 11.85 13.83
CA SER A 27 -2.84 12.96 12.98
C SER A 27 -4.36 13.00 12.91
N PRO A 28 -5.01 14.17 13.10
CA PRO A 28 -6.45 14.29 12.89
C PRO A 28 -6.88 13.85 11.49
N GLU A 29 -6.01 14.04 10.50
CA GLU A 29 -6.26 13.66 9.11
C GLU A 29 -6.00 12.17 8.85
N ASN A 30 -5.27 11.48 9.73
CA ASN A 30 -5.00 10.04 9.66
C ASN A 30 -5.01 9.36 11.04
N PRO A 31 -6.17 9.24 11.69
CA PRO A 31 -6.27 8.67 13.04
C PRO A 31 -6.01 7.15 13.09
N ARG A 32 -5.78 6.52 11.93
CA ARG A 32 -5.59 5.07 11.77
C ARG A 32 -4.12 4.65 11.85
N PHE A 33 -3.22 5.61 11.99
CA PHE A 33 -1.80 5.37 12.20
C PHE A 33 -1.36 6.02 13.50
N ILE A 34 -0.80 5.21 14.40
CA ILE A 34 -0.24 5.66 15.68
C ILE A 34 1.26 5.34 15.63
N LEU A 35 2.09 6.37 15.76
CA LEU A 35 3.53 6.21 15.88
C LEU A 35 3.91 6.37 17.36
N HIS A 36 4.80 5.51 17.81
CA HIS A 36 5.47 5.60 19.10
C HIS A 36 6.97 5.77 18.84
N ASP A 37 7.60 6.71 19.53
CA ASP A 37 9.03 7.00 19.37
C ASP A 37 9.78 6.69 20.66
N SER A 38 10.71 5.74 20.60
CA SER A 38 11.55 5.36 21.74
C SER A 38 12.84 6.17 21.74
N LYS A 39 13.42 6.39 22.92
CA LYS A 39 14.81 6.87 23.00
C LYS A 39 15.75 5.80 22.44
N GLY A 40 16.84 6.25 21.80
CA GLY A 40 17.90 5.35 21.36
C GLY A 40 18.55 4.61 22.53
N PHE A 41 19.03 3.40 22.27
CA PHE A 41 19.79 2.64 23.25
C PHE A 41 21.21 3.20 23.33
N GLU A 42 21.54 3.93 24.39
CA GLU A 42 22.92 4.41 24.62
C GLU A 42 23.66 3.48 25.59
N PRO A 43 24.96 3.24 25.39
CA PRO A 43 25.77 2.46 26.34
C PRO A 43 25.67 3.05 27.76
N GLY A 44 25.17 2.26 28.72
CA GLY A 44 25.00 2.67 30.13
C GLY A 44 23.60 3.19 30.51
N SER A 45 22.63 3.14 29.59
CA SER A 45 21.25 3.61 29.83
C SER A 45 20.27 2.48 30.22
N GLU A 46 20.53 1.75 31.31
CA GLU A 46 19.65 0.63 31.75
C GLU A 46 18.18 1.03 31.91
N ASN A 47 17.91 2.26 32.35
CA ASN A 47 16.54 2.78 32.46
C ASN A 47 15.81 2.88 31.11
N THR A 48 16.52 3.11 30.01
CA THR A 48 15.91 3.19 28.67
C THR A 48 15.41 1.83 28.21
N TRP A 49 16.18 0.77 28.46
CA TRP A 49 15.77 -0.60 28.11
C TRP A 49 14.50 -1.02 28.85
N ASN A 50 14.45 -0.79 30.17
CA ASN A 50 13.29 -1.18 30.99
C ASN A 50 11.99 -0.53 30.50
N ILE A 51 12.04 0.74 30.10
CA ILE A 51 10.88 1.47 29.56
C ILE A 51 10.40 0.82 28.25
N VAL A 52 11.32 0.49 27.34
CA VAL A 52 10.96 -0.17 26.07
C VAL A 52 10.42 -1.58 26.32
N GLU A 53 11.04 -2.33 27.23
CA GLU A 53 10.62 -3.68 27.56
C GLU A 53 9.20 -3.71 28.15
N GLU A 54 8.93 -2.84 29.14
CA GLU A 54 7.60 -2.71 29.74
C GLU A 54 6.55 -2.32 28.68
N PHE A 55 6.87 -1.33 27.84
CA PHE A 55 5.98 -0.86 26.79
C PHE A 55 5.63 -1.98 25.79
N VAL A 56 6.64 -2.69 25.26
CA VAL A 56 6.40 -3.78 24.30
C VAL A 56 5.59 -4.90 24.94
N ARG A 57 5.95 -5.33 26.16
CA ARG A 57 5.21 -6.40 26.86
C ARG A 57 3.77 -6.02 27.17
N ASP A 58 3.52 -4.76 27.46
CA ASP A 58 2.17 -4.24 27.72
C ASP A 58 1.34 -4.12 26.44
N ARG A 59 1.91 -3.52 25.38
CA ARG A 59 1.23 -3.24 24.11
C ARG A 59 1.09 -4.46 23.19
N CYS A 60 1.80 -5.57 23.45
CA CYS A 60 1.61 -6.83 22.72
C CYS A 60 0.54 -7.75 23.33
N ARG A 61 -0.08 -7.37 24.46
CA ARG A 61 -1.10 -8.21 25.10
C ARG A 61 -2.33 -8.38 24.21
N THR A 62 -2.70 -9.63 23.97
CA THR A 62 -3.86 -9.98 23.14
C THR A 62 -5.19 -9.57 23.77
N GLU A 63 -5.26 -9.31 25.08
CA GLU A 63 -6.48 -8.78 25.72
C GLU A 63 -6.76 -7.31 25.35
N ARG A 64 -5.75 -6.57 24.86
CA ARG A 64 -5.95 -5.17 24.44
C ARG A 64 -6.78 -5.11 23.16
N PRO A 65 -7.60 -4.07 22.96
CA PRO A 65 -8.19 -3.77 21.67
C PRO A 65 -7.11 -3.61 20.60
N LEU A 66 -7.39 -4.06 19.37
CA LEU A 66 -6.44 -4.02 18.25
C LEU A 66 -5.77 -2.64 18.09
N LYS A 67 -6.57 -1.57 18.12
CA LYS A 67 -6.09 -0.18 18.00
C LYS A 67 -5.08 0.25 19.07
N ASP A 68 -5.06 -0.41 20.23
CA ASP A 68 -4.22 -0.04 21.38
C ASP A 68 -2.94 -0.91 21.46
N ARG A 69 -2.77 -1.85 20.51
CA ARG A 69 -1.61 -2.74 20.40
C ARG A 69 -0.52 -2.15 19.52
N VAL A 70 0.72 -2.59 19.76
CA VAL A 70 1.83 -2.38 18.81
C VAL A 70 1.82 -3.52 17.81
N HIS A 71 1.83 -3.18 16.52
CA HIS A 71 1.69 -4.15 15.43
C HIS A 71 3.02 -4.52 14.76
N THR A 72 4.00 -3.61 14.81
CA THR A 72 5.34 -3.82 14.26
C THR A 72 6.32 -2.81 14.87
N ILE A 73 7.62 -3.13 14.81
CA ILE A 73 8.70 -2.23 15.20
C ILE A 73 9.58 -1.93 14.00
N TRP A 74 9.83 -0.66 13.75
CA TRP A 74 10.93 -0.21 12.89
C TRP A 74 12.17 0.04 13.74
N LEU A 75 13.14 -0.87 13.65
CA LEU A 75 14.44 -0.70 14.28
C LEU A 75 15.34 0.13 13.36
N CYS A 76 15.33 1.45 13.59
CA CYS A 76 16.08 2.41 12.79
C CYS A 76 17.56 2.46 13.22
N ILE A 77 18.43 1.82 12.45
CA ILE A 77 19.88 1.86 12.66
C ILE A 77 20.56 2.61 11.51
N GLN A 78 21.66 3.30 11.80
CA GLN A 78 22.41 3.97 10.75
C GLN A 78 23.10 2.93 9.86
N THR A 79 23.01 3.10 8.54
CA THR A 79 23.69 2.21 7.60
C THR A 79 25.18 2.09 7.95
N PRO A 80 25.70 0.87 8.15
CA PRO A 80 27.08 0.64 8.56
C PRO A 80 28.04 1.15 7.48
N ARG A 81 29.03 1.94 7.91
CA ARG A 81 30.18 2.32 7.09
C ARG A 81 31.38 1.44 7.40
N THR A 82 32.45 1.58 6.61
CA THR A 82 33.69 0.82 6.83
C THR A 82 34.18 1.02 8.28
N GLY A 83 34.37 -0.09 9.00
CA GLY A 83 34.83 -0.10 10.39
C GLY A 83 33.76 0.24 11.46
N SER A 84 32.53 0.59 11.07
CA SER A 84 31.44 0.82 12.02
C SER A 84 30.82 -0.49 12.50
N ARG A 85 30.35 -0.56 13.75
CA ARG A 85 29.55 -1.69 14.23
C ARG A 85 28.22 -1.77 13.45
N LEU A 86 27.69 -2.98 13.31
CA LEU A 86 26.43 -3.19 12.58
C LEU A 86 25.21 -3.01 13.49
N MET A 87 25.30 -3.55 14.70
CA MET A 87 24.27 -3.48 15.73
C MET A 87 24.91 -3.24 17.09
N GLU A 88 24.13 -2.66 17.98
CA GLU A 88 24.42 -2.57 19.40
C GLU A 88 23.76 -3.70 20.18
N THR A 89 24.16 -3.91 21.44
CA THR A 89 23.58 -4.97 22.29
C THR A 89 22.07 -4.75 22.52
N GLY A 90 21.63 -3.48 22.65
CA GLY A 90 20.22 -3.15 22.81
C GLY A 90 19.36 -3.54 21.60
N ASP A 91 19.91 -3.40 20.38
CA ASP A 91 19.23 -3.80 19.14
C ASP A 91 18.92 -5.30 19.12
N GLN A 92 19.90 -6.12 19.52
CA GLN A 92 19.77 -7.58 19.59
C GLN A 92 18.77 -7.99 20.67
N GLN A 93 18.81 -7.33 21.83
CA GLN A 93 17.86 -7.55 22.91
C GLN A 93 16.43 -7.19 22.49
N LEU A 94 16.24 -6.08 21.77
CA LEU A 94 14.92 -5.67 21.27
C LEU A 94 14.33 -6.71 20.32
N ILE A 95 15.12 -7.20 19.38
CA ILE A 95 14.66 -8.24 18.45
C ILE A 95 14.31 -9.52 19.21
N LYS A 96 15.12 -9.91 20.20
CA LYS A 96 14.82 -11.07 21.04
C LYS A 96 13.50 -10.91 21.80
N LEU A 97 13.26 -9.75 22.40
CA LEU A 97 12.02 -9.43 23.11
C LEU A 97 10.80 -9.44 22.17
N ALA A 98 10.94 -8.83 21.00
CA ALA A 98 9.87 -8.77 20.00
C ALA A 98 9.52 -10.16 19.47
N ASN A 99 10.52 -11.00 19.18
CA ASN A 99 10.31 -12.40 18.77
C ASN A 99 9.58 -13.21 19.86
N GLN A 100 9.93 -13.02 21.13
CA GLN A 100 9.21 -13.64 22.25
C GLN A 100 7.74 -13.20 22.34
N SER A 101 7.44 -11.99 21.87
CA SER A 101 6.11 -11.39 21.89
C SER A 101 5.38 -11.53 20.54
N GLN A 102 5.91 -12.33 19.60
CA GLN A 102 5.39 -12.51 18.24
C GLN A 102 5.20 -11.20 17.46
N LEU A 103 6.03 -10.20 17.77
CA LEU A 103 5.97 -8.87 17.18
C LEU A 103 7.03 -8.73 16.08
N PRO A 104 6.66 -8.43 14.83
CA PRO A 104 7.62 -8.32 13.74
C PRO A 104 8.49 -7.07 13.89
N VAL A 105 9.80 -7.29 13.80
CA VAL A 105 10.80 -6.22 13.73
C VAL A 105 11.33 -6.11 12.31
N ILE A 106 11.37 -4.88 11.80
CA ILE A 106 11.96 -4.55 10.51
C ILE A 106 13.15 -3.65 10.76
N VAL A 107 14.33 -4.11 10.36
CA VAL A 107 15.55 -3.32 10.48
C VAL A 107 15.60 -2.30 9.35
N VAL A 108 15.63 -1.02 9.69
CA VAL A 108 15.65 0.09 8.74
C VAL A 108 17.04 0.72 8.76
N PHE A 109 17.86 0.40 7.75
CA PHE A 109 19.16 1.03 7.55
C PHE A 109 18.97 2.45 7.02
N THR A 110 19.01 3.42 7.92
CA THR A 110 18.86 4.85 7.63
C THR A 110 20.16 5.47 7.12
N LYS A 111 20.08 6.67 6.55
CA LYS A 111 21.24 7.42 6.02
C LYS A 111 22.06 6.63 4.99
N TYR A 112 21.38 5.83 4.17
CA TYR A 112 22.01 4.98 3.15
C TYR A 112 22.89 5.79 2.17
N ASP A 113 22.54 7.05 1.94
CA ASP A 113 23.31 8.00 1.15
C ASP A 113 24.76 8.19 1.63
N LEU A 114 25.02 8.07 2.93
CA LEU A 114 26.37 8.21 3.48
C LEU A 114 27.28 7.08 3.00
N LEU A 115 26.76 5.84 2.94
CA LEU A 115 27.50 4.70 2.42
C LEU A 115 27.75 4.86 0.91
N CYS A 116 26.73 5.26 0.13
CA CYS A 116 26.88 5.53 -1.29
C CYS A 116 27.91 6.65 -1.56
N ASN A 117 27.92 7.71 -0.75
CA ASN A 117 28.88 8.81 -0.86
C ASN A 117 30.30 8.35 -0.53
N GLU A 118 30.49 7.50 0.48
CA GLU A 118 31.77 6.89 0.79
C GLU A 118 32.30 6.06 -0.39
N LYS A 119 31.48 5.19 -0.98
CA LYS A 119 31.86 4.39 -2.16
C LYS A 119 32.15 5.27 -3.36
N SER A 120 31.35 6.30 -3.59
CA SER A 120 31.59 7.26 -4.67
C SER A 120 32.91 8.03 -4.49
N LYS A 121 33.31 8.36 -3.25
CA LYS A 121 34.58 9.00 -2.95
C LYS A 121 35.75 8.06 -3.21
N GLN A 122 35.70 6.84 -2.67
CA GLN A 122 36.72 5.80 -2.90
C GLN A 122 36.92 5.50 -4.38
N ARG A 123 35.83 5.47 -5.15
CA ARG A 123 35.86 5.24 -6.59
C ARG A 123 36.44 6.42 -7.36
N ARG A 124 36.13 7.66 -6.96
CA ARG A 124 36.73 8.87 -7.56
C ARG A 124 38.26 8.89 -7.41
N GLU A 125 38.76 8.43 -6.26
CA GLU A 125 40.19 8.31 -5.99
C GLU A 125 40.84 7.24 -6.87
N LYS A 126 40.17 6.10 -7.09
CA LYS A 126 40.67 4.99 -7.92
C LYS A 126 40.54 5.23 -9.43
N LEU A 127 39.46 5.90 -9.85
CA LEU A 127 39.07 6.11 -11.25
C LEU A 127 38.66 7.57 -11.48
N PRO A 128 39.62 8.52 -11.54
CA PRO A 128 39.32 9.94 -11.64
C PRO A 128 38.58 10.33 -12.92
N SER A 129 38.85 9.63 -14.03
CA SER A 129 38.28 9.87 -15.35
C SER A 129 36.87 9.32 -15.55
N GLU A 130 36.33 8.56 -14.58
CA GLU A 130 35.00 7.98 -14.72
C GLU A 130 33.91 9.04 -14.73
N ALA A 131 32.96 8.95 -15.66
CA ALA A 131 31.83 9.87 -15.75
C ALA A 131 31.01 9.89 -14.45
N PRO A 132 30.54 11.06 -13.96
CA PRO A 132 29.82 11.17 -12.69
C PRO A 132 28.61 10.24 -12.54
N GLU A 133 27.84 10.04 -13.61
CA GLU A 133 26.63 9.19 -13.58
C GLU A 133 26.95 7.70 -13.51
N ILE A 134 27.99 7.24 -14.21
CA ILE A 134 28.49 5.87 -14.10
C ILE A 134 29.01 5.64 -12.68
N ARG A 135 29.81 6.58 -12.18
CA ARG A 135 30.38 6.53 -10.83
C ARG A 135 29.30 6.41 -9.75
N LYS A 136 28.24 7.22 -9.85
CA LYS A 136 27.08 7.16 -8.96
C LYS A 136 26.45 5.77 -8.98
N ARG A 137 26.06 5.28 -10.17
CA ARG A 137 25.40 3.96 -10.31
C ARG A 137 26.26 2.83 -9.75
N SER A 138 27.56 2.82 -10.06
CA SER A 138 28.46 1.81 -9.54
C SER A 138 28.67 1.93 -8.03
N ALA A 139 28.70 3.15 -7.48
CA ALA A 139 28.76 3.36 -6.04
C ALA A 139 27.52 2.84 -5.31
N ASP A 140 26.33 2.91 -5.92
CA ASP A 140 25.12 2.30 -5.35
C ASP A 140 25.23 0.77 -5.34
N ASN A 141 25.66 0.16 -6.46
CA ASN A 141 25.85 -1.29 -6.53
C ASN A 141 26.92 -1.79 -5.53
N GLU A 142 28.01 -1.04 -5.37
CA GLU A 142 29.06 -1.34 -4.39
C GLU A 142 28.57 -1.15 -2.95
N ALA A 143 27.75 -0.14 -2.68
CA ALA A 143 27.13 0.07 -1.37
C ALA A 143 26.15 -1.06 -1.03
N GLU A 144 25.34 -1.48 -1.99
CA GLU A 144 24.39 -2.59 -1.85
C GLU A 144 25.12 -3.91 -1.61
N ALA A 145 26.14 -4.23 -2.42
CA ALA A 145 26.95 -5.42 -2.23
C ALA A 145 27.68 -5.42 -0.88
N TYR A 146 28.19 -4.25 -0.45
CA TYR A 146 28.82 -4.10 0.85
C TYR A 146 27.83 -4.33 1.99
N LEU A 147 26.65 -3.72 1.95
CA LEU A 147 25.64 -3.87 2.99
C LEU A 147 25.16 -5.32 3.07
N ASN A 148 24.82 -5.94 1.94
CA ASN A 148 24.44 -7.36 1.87
C ASN A 148 25.52 -8.26 2.48
N LYS A 149 26.79 -8.04 2.12
CA LYS A 149 27.90 -8.79 2.70
C LYS A 149 27.99 -8.58 4.21
N ARG A 150 27.91 -7.33 4.70
CA ARG A 150 27.99 -7.01 6.13
C ARG A 150 26.90 -7.68 6.94
N VAL A 151 25.68 -7.70 6.41
CA VAL A 151 24.51 -8.34 6.99
C VAL A 151 24.67 -9.86 7.04
N ASN A 152 25.13 -10.48 5.94
CA ASN A 152 25.30 -11.93 5.85
C ASN A 152 26.49 -12.47 6.67
N ASP A 153 27.56 -11.70 6.77
CA ASP A 153 28.79 -12.10 7.48
C ASP A 153 28.73 -11.75 8.99
N TYR A 154 27.61 -11.21 9.48
CA TYR A 154 27.49 -10.79 10.87
C TYR A 154 27.28 -11.98 11.80
N ALA A 155 28.31 -12.33 12.58
CA ALA A 155 28.29 -13.52 13.42
C ALA A 155 27.36 -13.40 14.65
N ASP A 156 27.15 -12.19 15.16
CA ASP A 156 26.44 -11.99 16.43
C ASP A 156 24.91 -12.05 16.28
N PHE A 157 24.39 -11.99 15.05
CA PHE A 157 22.95 -12.00 14.78
C PHE A 157 22.60 -12.51 13.39
N ASP A 158 21.64 -13.43 13.29
CA ASP A 158 21.16 -13.98 12.01
C ASP A 158 20.11 -13.06 11.37
N PHE A 159 20.55 -12.22 10.44
CA PHE A 159 19.66 -11.37 9.66
C PHE A 159 18.69 -12.09 8.73
N LYS A 160 18.80 -13.42 8.56
CA LYS A 160 17.77 -14.19 7.83
C LYS A 160 16.48 -14.32 8.64
N SER A 161 16.56 -14.14 9.96
CA SER A 161 15.42 -14.21 10.87
C SER A 161 14.56 -12.94 10.88
N VAL A 162 15.02 -11.85 10.26
CA VAL A 162 14.32 -10.56 10.23
C VAL A 162 14.28 -9.98 8.82
N LYS A 163 13.28 -9.14 8.55
CA LYS A 163 13.26 -8.34 7.33
C LYS A 163 14.04 -7.05 7.55
N TRP A 164 14.69 -6.57 6.48
CA TRP A 164 15.42 -5.32 6.53
C TRP A 164 15.35 -4.57 5.21
N VAL A 165 15.49 -3.25 5.28
CA VAL A 165 15.50 -2.34 4.13
C VAL A 165 16.49 -1.21 4.35
N SER A 166 17.00 -0.61 3.28
CA SER A 166 17.79 0.62 3.35
C SER A 166 17.01 1.81 2.81
N VAL A 167 17.15 2.96 3.48
CA VAL A 167 16.42 4.18 3.13
C VAL A 167 17.31 5.41 3.21
N SER A 168 17.04 6.38 2.33
CA SER A 168 17.56 7.74 2.45
C SER A 168 16.49 8.75 2.06
N THR A 169 16.31 9.76 2.92
CA THR A 169 15.46 10.92 2.68
C THR A 169 16.27 12.16 2.27
N ASN A 170 17.60 12.03 2.16
CA ASN A 170 18.48 13.14 1.84
C ASN A 170 18.17 13.69 0.44
N ARG A 171 17.77 14.97 0.34
CA ARG A 171 17.39 15.61 -0.93
C ARG A 171 18.53 15.68 -1.96
N GLN A 172 19.78 15.59 -1.51
CA GLN A 172 20.97 15.55 -2.36
C GLN A 172 21.29 14.12 -2.85
N TYR A 173 20.70 13.10 -2.23
CA TYR A 173 20.86 11.72 -2.65
C TYR A 173 19.89 11.38 -3.78
N ARG A 174 20.45 11.22 -4.99
CA ARG A 174 19.74 10.81 -6.22
C ARG A 174 18.51 11.68 -6.53
N ASP A 175 17.76 11.28 -7.55
CA ASP A 175 16.48 11.89 -7.87
C ASP A 175 15.38 11.50 -6.87
N ALA A 176 14.26 12.22 -6.92
CA ALA A 176 13.12 11.99 -6.04
C ALA A 176 12.46 10.61 -6.26
N ALA A 177 12.51 10.06 -7.47
CA ALA A 177 11.90 8.76 -7.77
C ALA A 177 12.65 7.62 -7.07
N ARG A 178 13.98 7.66 -7.04
CA ARG A 178 14.80 6.68 -6.30
C ARG A 178 14.54 6.72 -4.79
N ARG A 179 14.43 7.91 -4.20
CA ARG A 179 14.10 8.04 -2.77
C ARG A 179 12.69 7.54 -2.47
N LEU A 180 11.74 7.86 -3.34
CA LEU A 180 10.37 7.36 -3.22
C LEU A 180 10.31 5.83 -3.30
N GLU A 181 11.12 5.22 -4.17
CA GLU A 181 11.20 3.77 -4.29
C GLU A 181 11.70 3.09 -3.01
N MET A 182 12.71 3.65 -2.34
CA MET A 182 13.17 3.15 -1.04
C MET A 182 12.07 3.20 0.03
N LEU A 183 11.30 4.31 0.07
CA LEU A 183 10.18 4.44 1.01
C LEU A 183 9.03 3.48 0.67
N ARG A 184 8.75 3.26 -0.63
CA ARG A 184 7.79 2.24 -1.07
C ARG A 184 8.23 0.84 -0.67
N MET A 185 9.52 0.53 -0.77
CA MET A 185 10.07 -0.75 -0.32
C MET A 185 9.87 -0.94 1.19
N LEU A 186 10.18 0.06 2.02
CA LEU A 186 9.89 0.02 3.46
C LEU A 186 8.40 -0.27 3.73
N THR A 187 7.51 0.42 3.02
CA THR A 187 6.06 0.25 3.17
C THR A 187 5.61 -1.16 2.76
N ARG A 188 6.19 -1.70 1.69
CA ARG A 188 5.91 -3.05 1.19
C ARG A 188 6.38 -4.11 2.18
N VAL A 189 7.61 -4.00 2.67
CA VAL A 189 8.16 -4.93 3.66
C VAL A 189 7.36 -4.86 4.96
N THR A 190 6.94 -3.66 5.37
CA THR A 190 6.09 -3.49 6.57
C THR A 190 4.77 -4.23 6.42
N ARG A 191 4.08 -4.06 5.29
CA ARG A 191 2.90 -4.86 4.99
C ARG A 191 3.17 -6.36 5.06
N ASP A 192 4.22 -6.82 4.38
CA ASP A 192 4.50 -8.24 4.25
C ASP A 192 4.72 -8.87 5.63
N CYS A 193 5.25 -8.11 6.60
CA CYS A 193 5.37 -8.56 7.99
C CYS A 193 4.05 -8.53 8.77
N LEU A 194 3.17 -7.58 8.50
CA LEU A 194 1.87 -7.46 9.18
C LEU A 194 0.90 -8.58 8.81
N HIS A 195 1.03 -9.13 7.59
CA HIS A 195 0.24 -10.26 7.13
C HIS A 195 0.30 -11.45 8.10
N ASP A 196 1.46 -11.66 8.72
CA ASP A 196 1.74 -12.81 9.58
C ASP A 196 1.37 -12.57 11.05
N VAL A 197 0.94 -11.35 11.42
CA VAL A 197 0.58 -10.98 12.80
C VAL A 197 -0.91 -11.19 13.06
N GLU A 198 -1.77 -10.55 12.27
CA GLU A 198 -3.22 -10.62 12.44
C GLU A 198 -3.86 -10.25 11.09
N GLY A 199 -4.62 -11.18 10.49
CA GLY A 199 -5.17 -11.03 9.14
C GLY A 199 -6.06 -9.79 8.96
N ASP A 200 -6.63 -9.29 10.05
CA ASP A 200 -7.48 -8.10 10.10
C ASP A 200 -6.70 -6.78 9.95
N LEU A 201 -5.35 -6.80 9.92
CA LEU A 201 -4.52 -5.59 9.81
C LEU A 201 -4.29 -5.11 8.37
N LEU A 202 -4.59 -5.93 7.37
CA LEU A 202 -4.36 -5.60 5.96
C LEU A 202 -5.16 -4.37 5.51
N VAL A 203 -6.44 -4.34 5.83
CA VAL A 203 -7.33 -3.22 5.50
C VAL A 203 -6.97 -1.97 6.30
N PRO A 204 -6.85 -2.01 7.64
CA PRO A 204 -6.36 -0.88 8.44
C PRO A 204 -5.05 -0.29 7.91
N TRP A 205 -4.06 -1.12 7.57
CA TRP A 205 -2.82 -0.64 6.97
C TRP A 205 -3.06 0.10 5.65
N ALA A 206 -3.82 -0.49 4.73
CA ALA A 206 -4.14 0.13 3.44
C ALA A 206 -4.92 1.46 3.59
N THR A 207 -5.82 1.53 4.57
CA THR A 207 -6.60 2.75 4.88
C THR A 207 -5.73 3.87 5.46
N ALA A 208 -4.70 3.51 6.24
CA ALA A 208 -3.76 4.45 6.84
C ALA A 208 -2.74 5.02 5.83
N GLN A 209 -2.58 4.39 4.67
CA GLN A 209 -1.72 4.87 3.58
C GLN A 209 -2.41 5.98 2.78
N GLN A 210 -2.00 7.24 2.96
CA GLN A 210 -2.69 8.38 2.33
C GLN A 210 -2.14 8.82 0.97
N ILE A 211 -1.00 8.28 0.54
CA ILE A 211 -0.34 8.68 -0.73
C ILE A 211 0.05 7.51 -1.64
N ASN A 212 -0.16 6.27 -1.18
CA ASN A 212 0.30 5.07 -1.90
C ASN A 212 -0.84 4.47 -2.74
N ALA A 213 -1.10 5.07 -3.89
CA ALA A 213 -2.15 4.62 -4.83
C ALA A 213 -1.97 3.14 -5.23
N GLN A 214 -0.72 2.70 -5.44
CA GLN A 214 -0.44 1.32 -5.85
C GLN A 214 -0.88 0.31 -4.78
N GLN A 215 -0.63 0.61 -3.51
CA GLN A 215 -1.12 -0.26 -2.43
C GLN A 215 -2.64 -0.28 -2.42
N LYS A 216 -3.31 0.89 -2.48
CA LYS A 216 -4.78 0.95 -2.50
C LYS A 216 -5.40 0.13 -3.63
N VAL A 217 -4.81 0.16 -4.82
CA VAL A 217 -5.24 -0.69 -5.95
C VAL A 217 -5.09 -2.16 -5.62
N ASN A 218 -3.90 -2.60 -5.20
CA ASN A 218 -3.65 -4.01 -4.89
C ASN A 218 -4.64 -4.53 -3.82
N TYR A 219 -4.85 -3.77 -2.75
CA TYR A 219 -5.78 -4.13 -1.68
C TYR A 219 -7.23 -4.13 -2.11
N SER A 220 -7.65 -3.20 -2.98
CA SER A 220 -9.02 -3.18 -3.50
C SER A 220 -9.31 -4.44 -4.31
N ILE A 221 -8.32 -4.92 -5.06
CA ILE A 221 -8.44 -6.16 -5.83
C ILE A 221 -8.44 -7.35 -4.87
N ASP A 222 -7.52 -7.42 -3.91
CA ASP A 222 -7.49 -8.53 -2.94
C ASP A 222 -8.80 -8.61 -2.11
N GLU A 223 -9.33 -7.47 -1.66
CA GLU A 223 -10.59 -7.37 -0.92
C GLU A 223 -11.80 -7.68 -1.80
N GLY A 224 -11.86 -7.11 -3.00
CA GLY A 224 -12.94 -7.33 -3.96
C GLY A 224 -13.02 -8.78 -4.45
N PHE A 225 -11.89 -9.47 -4.56
CA PHE A 225 -11.79 -10.85 -5.03
C PHE A 225 -11.53 -11.88 -3.91
N LYS A 226 -11.89 -11.55 -2.66
CA LYS A 226 -11.89 -12.52 -1.57
C LYS A 226 -12.57 -13.82 -1.98
N LYS A 227 -12.00 -14.96 -1.56
CA LYS A 227 -12.40 -16.32 -1.97
C LYS A 227 -13.91 -16.58 -1.86
N TYR A 228 -14.57 -16.00 -0.87
CA TYR A 228 -16.01 -16.10 -0.71
C TYR A 228 -16.80 -15.62 -1.95
N TRP A 229 -16.37 -14.57 -2.66
CA TRP A 229 -17.03 -14.08 -3.88
C TRP A 229 -16.82 -15.01 -5.08
N LEU A 230 -15.68 -15.69 -5.13
CA LEU A 230 -15.40 -16.75 -6.11
C LEU A 230 -16.33 -17.94 -5.90
N ASP A 231 -16.44 -18.40 -4.65
CA ASP A 231 -17.29 -19.52 -4.27
C ASP A 231 -18.79 -19.16 -4.46
N LEU A 232 -19.16 -17.89 -4.20
CA LEU A 232 -20.51 -17.40 -4.46
C LEU A 232 -20.82 -17.38 -5.95
N GLY A 233 -19.96 -16.76 -6.77
CA GLY A 233 -20.16 -16.62 -8.23
C GLY A 233 -20.18 -17.95 -8.99
N GLN A 234 -19.65 -19.02 -8.41
CA GLN A 234 -19.75 -20.39 -8.94
C GLN A 234 -21.11 -21.05 -8.68
N ASN A 235 -21.94 -20.52 -7.77
CA ASN A 235 -23.29 -21.02 -7.54
C ASN A 235 -24.22 -20.59 -8.69
N THR A 236 -25.03 -21.53 -9.17
CA THR A 236 -25.93 -21.35 -10.33
C THR A 236 -27.28 -20.72 -9.98
N ILE A 237 -27.51 -20.37 -8.72
CA ILE A 237 -28.80 -19.86 -8.21
C ILE A 237 -28.55 -18.47 -7.61
N PHE A 238 -28.61 -17.43 -8.44
CA PHE A 238 -28.64 -16.05 -7.99
C PHE A 238 -30.01 -15.45 -8.33
N GLU A 239 -30.70 -14.97 -7.31
CA GLU A 239 -31.88 -14.11 -7.46
C GLU A 239 -31.44 -12.64 -7.48
N GLY A 240 -32.22 -11.76 -8.11
CA GLY A 240 -31.85 -10.35 -8.34
C GLY A 240 -31.54 -9.56 -7.05
N SER A 241 -32.19 -9.88 -5.93
CA SER A 241 -31.91 -9.30 -4.61
C SER A 241 -30.52 -9.69 -4.09
N VAL A 242 -30.16 -10.97 -4.21
CA VAL A 242 -28.88 -11.52 -3.75
C VAL A 242 -27.72 -10.91 -4.53
N LEU A 243 -27.86 -10.70 -5.84
CA LEU A 243 -26.83 -10.06 -6.66
C LEU A 243 -26.59 -8.60 -6.23
N TRP A 244 -27.65 -7.85 -5.93
CA TRP A 244 -27.53 -6.49 -5.42
C TRP A 244 -26.81 -6.44 -4.06
N ASP A 245 -27.11 -7.38 -3.17
CA ASP A 245 -26.42 -7.49 -1.87
C ASP A 245 -24.93 -7.76 -2.04
N CYS A 246 -24.56 -8.61 -3.01
CA CYS A 246 -23.16 -8.89 -3.35
C CYS A 246 -22.43 -7.64 -3.86
N VAL A 247 -23.02 -6.98 -4.87
CA VAL A 247 -22.45 -5.75 -5.44
C VAL A 247 -22.32 -4.67 -4.38
N SER A 248 -23.35 -4.47 -3.57
CA SER A 248 -23.35 -3.47 -2.48
C SER A 248 -22.28 -3.77 -1.43
N ARG A 249 -22.07 -5.05 -1.09
CA ARG A 249 -21.01 -5.45 -0.15
C ARG A 249 -19.62 -5.25 -0.73
N ILE A 250 -19.37 -5.71 -1.96
CA ILE A 250 -18.09 -5.51 -2.68
C ILE A 250 -17.77 -4.02 -2.77
N HIS A 251 -18.77 -3.21 -3.11
CA HIS A 251 -18.63 -1.75 -3.20
C HIS A 251 -18.12 -1.16 -1.89
N ARG A 252 -18.78 -1.48 -0.76
CA ARG A 252 -18.38 -1.00 0.57
C ARG A 252 -16.99 -1.49 0.96
N ASP A 253 -16.69 -2.77 0.77
CA ASP A 253 -15.40 -3.36 1.15
C ASP A 253 -14.24 -2.69 0.39
N ILE A 254 -14.42 -2.41 -0.91
CA ILE A 254 -13.44 -1.67 -1.72
C ILE A 254 -13.33 -0.21 -1.22
N LEU A 255 -14.44 0.51 -1.01
CA LEU A 255 -14.38 1.91 -0.56
C LEU A 255 -13.62 2.10 0.75
N VAL A 256 -13.72 1.15 1.68
CA VAL A 256 -12.97 1.18 2.96
C VAL A 256 -11.47 1.26 2.70
N VAL A 257 -10.92 0.48 1.76
CA VAL A 257 -9.49 0.48 1.40
C VAL A 257 -9.02 1.86 0.96
N TRP A 258 -9.85 2.55 0.17
CA TRP A 258 -9.51 3.88 -0.34
C TRP A 258 -9.59 4.95 0.73
N ASN A 259 -10.55 4.84 1.66
CA ASN A 259 -10.71 5.74 2.79
C ASN A 259 -10.77 7.22 2.37
N PHE A 260 -11.56 7.50 1.32
CA PHE A 260 -11.85 8.86 0.90
C PHE A 260 -12.61 9.60 1.99
N GLN A 261 -12.31 10.89 2.16
CA GLN A 261 -13.15 11.77 2.97
C GLN A 261 -14.41 12.08 2.15
N ASP A 262 -15.46 11.29 2.38
CA ASP A 262 -16.73 11.39 1.68
C ASP A 262 -17.76 12.12 2.56
N PRO A 263 -17.83 13.47 2.48
CA PRO A 263 -18.73 14.23 3.33
C PRO A 263 -20.19 13.91 2.98
N GLU A 264 -21.01 13.69 4.01
CA GLU A 264 -22.46 13.68 3.82
C GLU A 264 -22.92 14.99 3.16
N GLN A 265 -23.85 14.93 2.21
CA GLN A 265 -24.46 16.14 1.65
C GLN A 265 -25.17 16.93 2.76
N VAL A 266 -24.51 17.97 3.28
CA VAL A 266 -24.99 18.75 4.44
C VAL A 266 -26.26 19.58 4.16
N HIS A 267 -26.71 19.67 2.90
CA HIS A 267 -27.73 20.63 2.46
C HIS A 267 -29.20 20.26 2.76
N LEU A 268 -29.47 19.32 3.65
CA LEU A 268 -30.84 18.96 4.01
C LEU A 268 -31.14 19.24 5.48
N SER A 269 -32.33 19.80 5.72
CA SER A 269 -32.85 20.07 7.05
C SER A 269 -32.82 18.81 7.92
N ALA A 270 -32.65 18.99 9.24
CA ALA A 270 -32.60 17.87 10.20
C ALA A 270 -33.79 16.90 10.08
N LEU A 271 -34.96 17.41 9.67
CA LEU A 271 -36.17 16.63 9.43
C LEU A 271 -36.04 15.69 8.21
N MET A 272 -35.40 16.13 7.12
CA MET A 272 -35.18 15.31 5.93
C MET A 272 -34.11 14.23 6.16
N ARG A 273 -33.14 14.48 7.04
CA ARG A 273 -32.16 13.45 7.46
C ARG A 273 -32.80 12.31 8.26
N GLN A 274 -33.89 12.58 8.98
CA GLN A 274 -34.60 11.59 9.79
C GLN A 274 -35.53 10.69 8.95
N LEU A 275 -35.95 11.16 7.78
CA LEU A 275 -36.88 10.48 6.88
C LEU A 275 -36.20 9.65 5.78
N VAL A 276 -34.89 9.82 5.56
CA VAL A 276 -34.14 9.10 4.51
C VAL A 276 -32.97 8.35 5.17
N LEU A 277 -32.81 7.06 4.86
CA LEU A 277 -31.71 6.21 5.35
C LEU A 277 -30.36 6.89 5.15
N MET A 278 -29.50 6.89 6.18
CA MET A 278 -28.21 7.60 6.20
C MET A 278 -27.28 7.24 5.03
N ASP A 279 -27.41 6.03 4.47
CA ASP A 279 -26.61 5.55 3.34
C ASP A 279 -26.84 6.34 2.02
N THR A 280 -27.88 7.17 1.93
CA THR A 280 -28.21 7.92 0.71
C THR A 280 -27.44 9.24 0.53
N PHE A 281 -26.71 9.70 1.56
CA PHE A 281 -26.10 11.05 1.58
C PHE A 281 -24.60 11.10 1.32
N GLN A 282 -23.92 9.96 1.35
CA GLN A 282 -22.51 9.84 0.96
C GLN A 282 -22.39 9.82 -0.57
N LEU A 283 -21.37 10.47 -1.14
CA LEU A 283 -21.23 10.63 -2.57
C LEU A 283 -20.76 9.35 -3.26
N LEU A 284 -19.83 8.62 -2.64
CA LEU A 284 -19.29 7.36 -3.16
C LEU A 284 -20.10 6.18 -2.64
N SER A 285 -20.36 6.09 -1.34
CA SER A 285 -21.13 4.97 -0.78
C SER A 285 -22.62 5.00 -1.13
N GLY A 286 -23.11 6.14 -1.65
CA GLY A 286 -24.52 6.38 -1.91
C GLY A 286 -25.06 5.61 -3.11
N GLU A 287 -26.37 5.35 -3.06
CA GLU A 287 -27.12 4.60 -4.09
C GLU A 287 -26.86 5.15 -5.50
N ARG A 288 -26.82 6.48 -5.67
CA ARG A 288 -26.62 7.10 -6.99
C ARG A 288 -25.32 6.67 -7.67
N PHE A 289 -24.22 6.64 -6.92
CA PHE A 289 -22.92 6.24 -7.48
C PHE A 289 -22.88 4.73 -7.71
N CYS A 290 -23.39 3.93 -6.76
CA CYS A 290 -23.52 2.50 -6.93
C CYS A 290 -24.37 2.12 -8.17
N THR A 291 -25.51 2.77 -8.40
CA THR A 291 -26.33 2.58 -9.61
C THR A 291 -25.57 2.98 -10.87
N ALA A 292 -24.80 4.07 -10.83
CA ALA A 292 -23.99 4.48 -11.97
C ALA A 292 -22.90 3.44 -12.30
N MET A 293 -22.31 2.81 -11.28
CA MET A 293 -21.37 1.69 -11.43
C MET A 293 -22.06 0.45 -12.02
N VAL A 294 -23.25 0.09 -11.55
CA VAL A 294 -24.00 -1.06 -12.10
C VAL A 294 -24.37 -0.85 -13.57
N LYS A 295 -24.72 0.38 -13.97
CA LYS A 295 -24.95 0.72 -15.38
C LYS A 295 -23.72 0.55 -16.28
N LEU A 296 -22.51 0.59 -15.73
CA LEU A 296 -21.30 0.30 -16.53
C LEU A 296 -21.27 -1.16 -16.95
N ILE A 297 -21.64 -2.09 -16.07
CA ILE A 297 -21.59 -3.53 -16.34
C ILE A 297 -22.86 -4.06 -17.01
N GLU A 298 -23.93 -3.28 -17.08
CA GLU A 298 -25.20 -3.63 -17.74
C GLU A 298 -25.04 -4.19 -19.18
N PRO A 299 -24.18 -3.64 -20.06
CA PRO A 299 -23.96 -4.18 -21.39
C PRO A 299 -23.34 -5.59 -21.40
N LEU A 300 -22.71 -6.04 -20.31
CA LEU A 300 -22.22 -7.41 -20.16
C LEU A 300 -23.36 -8.40 -19.90
N LEU A 301 -24.46 -7.94 -19.29
CA LEU A 301 -25.64 -8.77 -19.00
C LEU A 301 -26.52 -9.02 -20.23
N ILE A 302 -26.46 -8.15 -21.24
CA ILE A 302 -27.44 -8.12 -22.36
C ILE A 302 -26.96 -8.92 -23.59
N HIS A 303 -25.65 -9.15 -23.79
CA HIS A 303 -25.10 -9.70 -25.05
C HIS A 303 -24.73 -11.20 -25.02
N SER A 304 -25.44 -12.01 -24.24
CA SER A 304 -25.23 -13.46 -24.16
C SER A 304 -25.82 -14.27 -25.35
N GLU A 305 -26.43 -13.65 -26.35
CA GLU A 305 -26.99 -14.35 -27.51
C GLU A 305 -26.53 -13.72 -28.82
N SER A 306 -25.31 -14.04 -29.28
CA SER A 306 -25.03 -14.37 -30.68
C SER A 306 -23.54 -14.50 -30.95
N GLN A 307 -23.20 -15.53 -31.73
CA GLN A 307 -21.98 -15.74 -32.51
C GLN A 307 -20.83 -16.51 -31.84
N SER A 308 -20.97 -17.83 -31.99
CA SER A 308 -19.89 -18.72 -32.43
C SER A 308 -19.25 -18.21 -33.74
N ASP A 309 -17.97 -18.55 -33.88
CA ASP A 309 -17.11 -18.45 -35.07
C ASP A 309 -16.42 -17.09 -35.30
N ASP A 310 -15.27 -16.88 -34.65
CA ASP A 310 -13.95 -16.76 -35.32
C ASP A 310 -12.80 -16.47 -34.30
N ILE A 311 -12.64 -17.34 -33.29
CA ILE A 311 -11.71 -17.12 -32.15
C ILE A 311 -10.23 -17.46 -32.47
N LEU A 312 -9.90 -17.83 -33.70
CA LEU A 312 -8.53 -18.32 -34.02
C LEU A 312 -7.61 -17.29 -34.70
N SER A 313 -8.09 -16.10 -35.06
CA SER A 313 -7.27 -15.08 -35.72
C SER A 313 -6.69 -14.00 -34.79
N GLN A 314 -7.18 -13.82 -33.56
CA GLN A 314 -6.74 -12.73 -32.65
C GLN A 314 -5.71 -13.15 -31.59
N THR A 315 -5.29 -14.42 -31.61
CA THR A 315 -4.39 -14.98 -30.59
C THR A 315 -2.95 -14.46 -30.69
N SER A 316 -2.50 -13.93 -31.83
CA SER A 316 -1.12 -13.41 -31.98
C SER A 316 -0.97 -11.96 -31.51
N GLU A 317 -2.02 -11.13 -31.59
CA GLU A 317 -1.99 -9.73 -31.12
C GLU A 317 -2.10 -9.65 -29.58
N LEU A 318 -2.92 -10.51 -28.95
CA LEU A 318 -3.04 -10.56 -27.49
C LEU A 318 -1.76 -11.07 -26.81
N VAL A 319 -1.04 -12.00 -27.45
CA VAL A 319 0.27 -12.47 -26.95
C VAL A 319 1.34 -11.39 -27.10
N SER A 320 1.26 -10.51 -28.10
CA SER A 320 2.13 -9.32 -28.24
C SER A 320 1.88 -8.29 -27.14
N ILE A 321 0.62 -8.02 -26.82
CA ILE A 321 0.24 -7.12 -25.72
C ILE A 321 0.63 -7.73 -24.36
N ALA A 322 0.37 -9.02 -24.15
CA ALA A 322 0.71 -9.73 -22.91
C ALA A 322 2.23 -9.89 -22.70
N SER A 323 3.02 -10.08 -23.77
CA SER A 323 4.48 -10.22 -23.70
C SER A 323 5.19 -8.88 -23.50
N THR A 324 4.61 -7.77 -23.94
CA THR A 324 5.11 -6.42 -23.64
C THR A 324 4.86 -6.03 -22.16
N ILE A 325 3.94 -6.72 -21.49
CA ILE A 325 3.54 -6.49 -20.08
C ILE A 325 4.31 -7.40 -19.11
N ALA A 326 5.24 -8.23 -19.60
CA ALA A 326 6.13 -9.06 -18.79
C ALA A 326 7.37 -8.32 -18.24
N ALA A 327 7.32 -6.99 -18.09
CA ALA A 327 8.35 -6.25 -17.38
C ALA A 327 8.05 -6.26 -15.86
N PRO A 328 9.03 -6.57 -15.00
CA PRO A 328 8.81 -6.63 -13.56
C PRO A 328 8.51 -5.23 -12.99
N PHE A 329 7.27 -5.03 -12.52
CA PHE A 329 6.82 -4.24 -11.36
C PHE A 329 7.47 -2.89 -10.99
N GLY A 330 8.12 -2.18 -11.92
CA GLY A 330 9.00 -1.06 -11.54
C GLY A 330 8.46 0.36 -11.74
N GLN A 331 7.59 0.63 -12.72
CA GLN A 331 7.38 2.03 -13.13
C GLN A 331 5.94 2.29 -13.58
N VAL A 332 5.29 3.21 -12.85
CA VAL A 332 4.08 3.96 -13.21
C VAL A 332 2.96 3.11 -13.82
N LEU A 333 2.14 2.52 -12.96
CA LEU A 333 0.84 2.03 -13.42
C LEU A 333 -0.09 3.23 -13.65
N GLY A 334 -0.14 3.70 -14.90
CA GLY A 334 -1.38 4.30 -15.42
C GLY A 334 -2.47 3.23 -15.56
N ALA A 335 -3.71 3.65 -15.82
CA ALA A 335 -4.90 2.78 -15.90
C ALA A 335 -4.66 1.47 -16.69
N ALA A 336 -3.87 1.51 -17.77
CA ALA A 336 -3.55 0.34 -18.60
C ALA A 336 -2.90 -0.84 -17.83
N GLY A 337 -2.05 -0.59 -16.83
CA GLY A 337 -1.41 -1.66 -16.06
C GLY A 337 -2.37 -2.37 -15.11
N ILE A 338 -3.34 -1.63 -14.56
CA ILE A 338 -4.34 -2.15 -13.63
C ILE A 338 -5.33 -3.03 -14.40
N VAL A 339 -5.73 -2.56 -15.59
CA VAL A 339 -6.54 -3.31 -16.55
C VAL A 339 -5.87 -4.63 -16.95
N ALA A 340 -4.56 -4.63 -17.24
CA ALA A 340 -3.84 -5.85 -17.62
C ALA A 340 -3.71 -6.87 -16.47
N PHE A 341 -3.49 -6.40 -15.24
CA PHE A 341 -3.46 -7.28 -14.05
C PHE A 341 -4.83 -7.88 -13.78
N ALA A 342 -5.89 -7.06 -13.83
CA ALA A 342 -7.27 -7.50 -13.71
C ALA A 342 -7.63 -8.55 -14.79
N ALA A 343 -7.31 -8.29 -16.05
CA ALA A 343 -7.57 -9.22 -17.15
C ALA A 343 -6.80 -10.54 -16.97
N LYS A 344 -5.52 -10.51 -16.55
CA LYS A 344 -4.75 -11.73 -16.27
C LYS A 344 -5.31 -12.52 -15.07
N PHE A 345 -5.74 -11.82 -14.02
CA PHE A 345 -6.34 -12.45 -12.85
C PHE A 345 -7.71 -13.07 -13.17
N LEU A 346 -8.56 -12.35 -13.92
CA LEU A 346 -9.83 -12.83 -14.43
C LEU A 346 -9.63 -14.03 -15.36
N TYR A 347 -8.73 -13.93 -16.34
CA TYR A 347 -8.42 -15.03 -17.28
C TYR A 347 -7.89 -16.28 -16.56
N GLY A 348 -6.99 -16.11 -15.58
CA GLY A 348 -6.38 -17.22 -14.84
C GLY A 348 -7.31 -17.92 -13.85
N LYS A 349 -8.29 -17.23 -13.26
CA LYS A 349 -9.24 -17.82 -12.29
C LYS A 349 -10.61 -18.15 -12.87
N TYR A 350 -11.07 -17.43 -13.90
CA TYR A 350 -12.46 -17.43 -14.32
C TYR A 350 -12.73 -18.06 -15.70
N GLN A 351 -11.74 -18.69 -16.34
CA GLN A 351 -11.84 -19.34 -17.68
C GLN A 351 -12.99 -20.37 -17.86
N LYS A 352 -13.75 -20.69 -16.80
CA LYS A 352 -14.96 -21.56 -16.79
C LYS A 352 -16.10 -21.00 -15.92
N SER A 353 -16.27 -19.68 -15.82
CA SER A 353 -17.20 -19.08 -14.83
C SER A 353 -18.53 -18.63 -15.40
N SER A 354 -19.53 -18.52 -14.51
CA SER A 354 -20.87 -18.01 -14.82
C SER A 354 -20.83 -16.54 -15.24
N LEU A 355 -21.85 -16.08 -15.97
CA LEU A 355 -22.05 -14.67 -16.32
C LEU A 355 -22.01 -13.74 -15.08
N THR A 356 -22.53 -14.22 -13.95
CA THR A 356 -22.52 -13.50 -12.66
C THR A 356 -21.10 -13.21 -12.18
N ALA A 357 -20.22 -14.19 -12.28
CA ALA A 357 -18.83 -14.05 -11.88
C ALA A 357 -18.04 -13.05 -12.75
N LEU A 358 -18.31 -13.02 -14.06
CA LEU A 358 -17.76 -12.02 -14.98
C LEU A 358 -18.25 -10.61 -14.65
N CYS A 359 -19.53 -10.46 -14.31
CA CYS A 359 -20.11 -9.16 -13.95
C CYS A 359 -19.55 -8.61 -12.63
N LEU A 360 -19.40 -9.46 -11.62
CA LEU A 360 -18.75 -9.08 -10.35
C LEU A 360 -17.28 -8.71 -10.58
N GLY A 361 -16.57 -9.49 -11.42
CA GLY A 361 -15.19 -9.20 -11.81
C GLY A 361 -15.05 -7.84 -12.50
N ALA A 362 -15.90 -7.55 -13.49
CA ALA A 362 -15.92 -6.26 -14.18
C ALA A 362 -16.20 -5.11 -13.20
N TYR A 363 -17.16 -5.29 -12.29
CA TYR A 363 -17.50 -4.29 -11.28
C TYR A 363 -16.31 -3.92 -10.38
N ILE A 364 -15.58 -4.92 -9.87
CA ILE A 364 -14.41 -4.70 -9.01
C ILE A 364 -13.34 -3.90 -9.76
N VAL A 365 -13.11 -4.23 -11.02
CA VAL A 365 -12.08 -3.60 -11.86
C VAL A 365 -12.48 -2.16 -12.19
N ASP A 366 -13.72 -1.95 -12.66
CA ASP A 366 -14.26 -0.63 -12.96
C ASP A 366 -14.19 0.28 -11.72
N LEU A 367 -14.63 -0.22 -10.55
CA LEU A 367 -14.60 0.54 -9.31
C LEU A 367 -13.17 0.89 -8.91
N THR A 368 -12.24 -0.07 -8.98
CA THR A 368 -10.83 0.14 -8.60
C THR A 368 -10.17 1.19 -9.50
N LEU A 369 -10.45 1.19 -10.80
CA LEU A 369 -9.91 2.16 -11.75
C LEU A 369 -10.47 3.56 -11.55
N ILE A 370 -11.78 3.68 -11.32
CA ILE A 370 -12.42 4.96 -11.02
C ILE A 370 -11.85 5.54 -9.73
N LEU A 371 -11.74 4.73 -8.67
CA LEU A 371 -11.18 5.18 -7.39
C LEU A 371 -9.68 5.51 -7.50
N HIS A 372 -8.92 4.82 -8.35
CA HIS A 372 -7.54 5.17 -8.66
C HIS A 372 -7.43 6.56 -9.31
N ASN A 373 -8.21 6.80 -10.36
CA ASN A 373 -8.21 8.08 -11.06
C ASN A 373 -8.66 9.21 -10.12
N LEU A 374 -9.73 8.97 -9.34
CA LEU A 374 -10.21 9.90 -8.32
C LEU A 374 -9.11 10.20 -7.30
N PHE A 375 -8.42 9.18 -6.81
CA PHE A 375 -7.34 9.36 -5.85
C PHE A 375 -6.20 10.20 -6.41
N MET A 376 -5.79 9.96 -7.66
CA MET A 376 -4.75 10.75 -8.32
C MET A 376 -5.15 12.22 -8.47
N ASP A 377 -6.41 12.50 -8.83
CA ASP A 377 -6.94 13.86 -8.89
C ASP A 377 -6.94 14.51 -7.49
N MET A 378 -7.39 13.79 -6.46
CA MET A 378 -7.40 14.27 -5.08
C MET A 378 -6.00 14.52 -4.51
N LEU A 379 -4.96 13.80 -4.95
CA LEU A 379 -3.57 14.03 -4.51
C LEU A 379 -3.04 15.41 -4.89
N THR A 380 -3.63 16.08 -5.89
CA THR A 380 -3.26 17.43 -6.32
C THR A 380 -3.75 18.52 -5.36
N GLN A 381 -4.68 18.19 -4.46
CA GLN A 381 -5.26 19.13 -3.50
C GLN A 381 -4.50 19.11 -2.16
N GLU A 382 -4.51 20.23 -1.45
CA GLU A 382 -4.02 20.29 -0.07
C GLU A 382 -4.99 19.58 0.90
N PRO A 383 -4.51 18.91 1.95
CA PRO A 383 -5.37 18.39 3.00
C PRO A 383 -6.12 19.48 3.79
N PRO A 384 -7.34 19.22 4.29
CA PRO A 384 -8.15 18.00 4.11
C PRO A 384 -8.69 17.89 2.67
N ARG A 385 -8.86 16.65 2.19
CA ARG A 385 -9.19 16.31 0.78
C ARG A 385 -10.61 15.71 0.66
N PRO A 386 -11.68 16.48 0.88
CA PRO A 386 -13.04 15.97 0.71
C PRO A 386 -13.34 15.70 -0.76
N VAL A 387 -13.89 14.53 -1.07
CA VAL A 387 -14.40 14.27 -2.42
C VAL A 387 -15.62 15.17 -2.68
N THR A 388 -15.71 15.71 -3.89
CA THR A 388 -16.85 16.53 -4.32
C THR A 388 -17.59 15.82 -5.44
N ARG A 389 -18.86 16.20 -5.62
CA ARG A 389 -19.71 15.63 -6.67
C ARG A 389 -19.17 15.92 -8.07
N GLU A 390 -18.58 17.10 -8.25
CA GLU A 390 -17.98 17.53 -9.51
C GLU A 390 -16.82 16.62 -9.89
N ILE A 391 -15.87 16.41 -8.98
CA ILE A 391 -14.71 15.55 -9.22
C ILE A 391 -15.16 14.11 -9.50
N ILE A 392 -16.10 13.57 -8.72
CA ILE A 392 -16.62 12.20 -8.94
C ILE A 392 -17.25 12.06 -10.33
N ASN A 393 -18.08 13.03 -10.73
CA ASN A 393 -18.72 13.00 -12.04
C ASN A 393 -17.70 13.12 -13.18
N ASP A 394 -16.73 14.02 -13.04
CA ASP A 394 -15.67 14.22 -14.03
C ASP A 394 -14.81 12.96 -14.17
N THR A 395 -14.41 12.34 -13.05
CA THR A 395 -13.66 11.08 -13.06
C THR A 395 -14.46 9.95 -13.69
N LEU A 396 -15.74 9.81 -13.34
CA LEU A 396 -16.62 8.77 -13.89
C LEU A 396 -16.83 8.97 -15.40
N GLN A 397 -16.99 10.20 -15.86
CA GLN A 397 -17.17 10.51 -17.27
C GLN A 397 -15.89 10.21 -18.07
N LYS A 398 -14.73 10.67 -17.58
CA LYS A 398 -13.42 10.34 -18.18
C LYS A 398 -13.24 8.82 -18.31
N TYR A 399 -13.57 8.07 -17.26
CA TYR A 399 -13.45 6.60 -17.26
C TYR A 399 -14.32 5.93 -18.32
N LYS A 400 -15.59 6.37 -18.44
CA LYS A 400 -16.52 5.87 -19.47
C LYS A 400 -15.99 6.08 -20.87
N ASP A 401 -15.37 7.23 -21.12
CA ASP A 401 -14.87 7.61 -22.44
C ASP A 401 -13.54 6.93 -22.79
N SER A 402 -12.72 6.56 -21.80
CA SER A 402 -11.37 6.02 -22.03
C SER A 402 -11.22 4.51 -21.83
N ASP A 403 -11.68 3.99 -20.69
CA ASP A 403 -11.19 2.71 -20.16
C ASP A 403 -12.29 1.64 -20.06
N ALA A 404 -13.56 2.02 -19.86
CA ALA A 404 -14.66 1.09 -19.66
C ALA A 404 -14.79 0.08 -20.82
N GLY A 405 -14.79 0.57 -22.07
CA GLY A 405 -14.87 -0.30 -23.25
C GLY A 405 -13.69 -1.27 -23.37
N ARG A 406 -12.49 -0.85 -22.96
CA ARG A 406 -11.28 -1.70 -22.98
C ARG A 406 -11.34 -2.79 -21.91
N VAL A 407 -11.83 -2.46 -20.71
CA VAL A 407 -12.05 -3.45 -19.63
C VAL A 407 -13.07 -4.48 -20.05
N HIS A 408 -14.23 -4.06 -20.54
CA HIS A 408 -15.30 -4.99 -20.92
C HIS A 408 -14.92 -5.83 -22.15
N GLY A 409 -14.14 -5.29 -23.08
CA GLY A 409 -13.60 -6.05 -24.21
C GLY A 409 -12.67 -7.19 -23.78
N LEU A 410 -11.84 -6.98 -22.74
CA LEU A 410 -10.93 -8.01 -22.21
C LEU A 410 -11.63 -9.11 -21.40
N ILE A 411 -12.84 -8.85 -20.91
CA ILE A 411 -13.64 -9.80 -20.11
C ILE A 411 -14.52 -10.69 -21.00
N ARG A 412 -14.80 -10.26 -22.24
CA ARG A 412 -15.64 -10.97 -23.22
C ARG A 412 -14.89 -12.07 -24.02
N VAL A 413 -13.59 -12.23 -23.81
CA VAL A 413 -12.71 -13.25 -24.43
C VAL A 413 -12.50 -14.39 -23.45
#